data_AF-A0A2I6SAX3-F1
#
_entry.id   AF-A0A2I6SAX3-F1
#
_cell.length_a   1.000
_cell.length_b   1.000
_cell.length_c   1.000
_cell.angle_alpha   90.00
_cell.angle_beta   90.00
_cell.angle_gamma   90.00
#
_symmetry.space_group_name_H-M   'P 1'
#
loop_
_entity.id
_entity.type
_entity.pdbx_description
1 polymer ?
#
loop_
_entity_poly.entity_id
_entity_poly.type
_entity_poly.pdbx_seq_one_letter_code
_entity_poly.pdbx_strand_id
1 'polypeptide(L)'
;MALTGEVGELVEHFQWLSAEQSAALDPATRREVALEMADVLLYLVRMADTLGIDLAEVAGAKLAINAERYPVERARGTSKKYDRL
;
A
#
# COMPACT_ATOMS: atom_id res chain seq x y z
N MET A 1 -9.80 -9.60 -11.63
CA MET A 1 -10.64 -8.80 -10.70
C MET A 1 -10.21 -7.35 -10.83
N ALA A 2 -11.14 -6.39 -10.82
CA ALA A 2 -10.83 -4.97 -11.07
C ALA A 2 -9.72 -4.42 -10.16
N LEU A 3 -9.73 -4.74 -8.85
CA LEU A 3 -8.67 -4.35 -7.91
C LEU A 3 -7.24 -4.74 -8.38
N THR A 4 -7.06 -5.92 -8.96
CA THR A 4 -5.74 -6.34 -9.46
C THR A 4 -5.34 -5.57 -10.72
N GLY A 5 -6.31 -5.14 -11.53
CA GLY A 5 -6.10 -4.28 -12.69
C GLY A 5 -5.56 -2.91 -12.26
N GLU A 6 -6.27 -2.21 -11.37
CA GLU A 6 -5.86 -0.89 -10.89
C GLU A 6 -4.50 -0.90 -10.17
N VAL A 7 -4.19 -1.99 -9.44
CA VAL A 7 -2.85 -2.14 -8.85
C VAL A 7 -1.78 -2.25 -9.95
N GLY A 8 -2.11 -2.90 -11.08
CA GLY A 8 -1.26 -2.99 -12.25
C GLY A 8 -1.02 -1.61 -12.89
N GLU A 9 -2.08 -0.85 -13.12
CA GLU A 9 -2.03 0.51 -13.68
C GLU A 9 -1.22 1.44 -12.77
N LEU A 10 -1.44 1.37 -11.45
CA LEU A 10 -0.64 2.10 -10.46
C LEU A 10 0.86 1.79 -10.55
N VAL A 11 1.24 0.52 -10.61
CA VAL A 11 2.67 0.14 -10.64
C VAL A 11 3.32 0.37 -12.00
N GLU A 12 2.54 0.48 -13.07
CA GLU A 12 3.04 0.75 -14.42
C GLU A 12 3.79 2.10 -14.48
N HIS A 13 3.33 3.10 -13.73
CA HIS A 13 4.03 4.39 -13.60
C HIS A 13 5.47 4.28 -13.07
N PHE A 14 5.79 3.20 -12.37
CA PHE A 14 7.09 3.00 -11.71
C PHE A 14 7.95 1.93 -12.38
N GLN A 15 7.43 1.18 -13.35
CA GLN A 15 8.04 -0.06 -13.86
C GLN A 15 9.46 0.12 -14.44
N TRP A 16 9.79 1.32 -14.95
CA TRP A 16 11.09 1.64 -15.55
C TRP A 16 11.89 2.70 -14.78
N LEU A 17 11.43 3.08 -13.57
CA LEU A 17 12.05 4.14 -12.78
C LEU A 17 13.03 3.57 -11.73
N SER A 18 14.14 4.28 -11.50
CA SER A 18 14.95 4.09 -10.31
C SER A 18 14.22 4.58 -9.06
N ALA A 19 14.76 4.28 -7.87
CA ALA A 19 14.21 4.80 -6.61
C ALA A 19 14.25 6.34 -6.57
N GLU A 20 15.34 6.95 -7.04
CA GLU A 20 15.49 8.40 -7.12
C GLU A 20 14.49 9.03 -8.08
N GLN A 21 14.27 8.41 -9.25
CA GLN A 21 13.30 8.88 -10.24
C GLN A 21 11.86 8.75 -9.71
N SER A 22 11.54 7.63 -9.05
CA SER A 22 10.23 7.39 -8.43
C SER A 22 9.90 8.42 -7.35
N ALA A 23 10.90 8.98 -6.66
CA ALA A 23 10.72 10.03 -5.65
C ALA A 23 10.57 11.44 -6.24
N ALA A 24 10.84 11.62 -7.54
CA ALA A 24 10.91 12.92 -8.21
C ALA A 24 10.00 12.99 -9.46
N LEU A 25 8.79 12.42 -9.37
CA LEU A 25 7.80 12.48 -10.45
C LEU A 25 7.43 13.92 -10.80
N ASP A 26 7.25 14.18 -12.08
CA ASP A 26 6.69 15.45 -12.54
C ASP A 26 5.22 15.60 -12.10
N PRO A 27 4.68 16.84 -12.06
CA PRO A 27 3.32 17.07 -11.57
C PRO A 27 2.22 16.32 -12.31
N ALA A 28 2.37 16.06 -13.62
CA ALA A 28 1.36 15.35 -14.40
C ALA A 28 1.38 13.87 -14.04
N THR A 29 2.55 13.22 -14.05
CA THR A 29 2.67 11.81 -13.64
C THR A 29 2.20 11.60 -12.20
N ARG A 30 2.53 12.52 -11.28
CA ARG A 30 2.06 12.45 -9.89
C ARG A 30 0.53 12.54 -9.79
N ARG A 31 -0.12 13.28 -10.70
CA ARG A 31 -1.58 13.37 -10.74
C ARG A 31 -2.19 12.04 -11.16
N GLU A 32 -1.67 11.41 -12.21
CA GLU A 32 -2.14 10.08 -12.65
C GLU A 32 -1.95 9.02 -11.56
N VAL A 33 -0.77 8.94 -10.95
CA VAL A 33 -0.51 8.05 -9.80
C VAL A 33 -1.54 8.25 -8.68
N ALA A 34 -1.93 9.50 -8.40
CA ALA A 34 -2.92 9.77 -7.36
C ALA A 34 -4.34 9.29 -7.73
N LEU A 35 -4.69 9.25 -9.02
CA LEU A 35 -5.96 8.70 -9.50
C LEU A 35 -5.93 7.17 -9.39
N GLU A 36 -4.85 6.53 -9.85
CA GLU A 36 -4.68 5.08 -9.73
C GLU A 36 -4.69 4.60 -8.26
N MET A 37 -4.07 5.37 -7.36
CA MET A 37 -4.19 5.12 -5.92
C MET A 37 -5.63 5.21 -5.41
N ALA A 38 -6.43 6.13 -5.96
CA ALA A 38 -7.83 6.27 -5.60
C ALA A 38 -8.64 5.08 -6.14
N ASP A 39 -8.39 4.61 -7.35
CA ASP A 39 -9.08 3.45 -7.91
C ASP A 39 -8.79 2.17 -7.10
N VAL A 40 -7.53 1.93 -6.72
CA VAL A 40 -7.16 0.85 -5.80
C VAL A 40 -7.92 0.96 -4.47
N LEU A 41 -7.99 2.16 -3.89
CA LEU A 41 -8.72 2.40 -2.65
C LEU A 41 -10.22 2.11 -2.81
N LEU A 42 -10.84 2.61 -3.87
CA LEU A 42 -12.28 2.49 -4.12
C LEU A 42 -12.68 1.03 -4.29
N TYR A 43 -11.91 0.25 -5.06
CA TYR A 43 -12.21 -1.19 -5.21
C TYR A 43 -11.96 -1.98 -3.93
N LEU A 44 -10.94 -1.64 -3.14
CA LEU A 44 -10.70 -2.28 -1.84
C LEU A 44 -11.86 -2.02 -0.87
N VAL A 45 -12.30 -0.76 -0.76
CA VAL A 45 -13.44 -0.36 0.09
C VAL A 45 -14.71 -1.06 -0.40
N ARG A 46 -14.97 -1.08 -1.70
CA ARG A 46 -16.15 -1.76 -2.27
C ARG A 46 -16.14 -3.26 -2.01
N MET A 47 -14.97 -3.89 -2.09
CA MET A 47 -14.80 -5.31 -1.76
C MET A 47 -15.10 -5.56 -0.28
N ALA A 48 -14.58 -4.74 0.63
CA ALA A 48 -14.84 -4.86 2.07
C ALA A 48 -16.34 -4.72 2.38
N ASP A 49 -17.00 -3.72 1.80
CA ASP A 49 -18.46 -3.52 1.90
C ASP A 49 -19.24 -4.73 1.41
N THR A 50 -18.88 -5.29 0.25
CA THR A 50 -19.53 -6.49 -0.32
C THR A 50 -19.36 -7.72 0.58
N LEU A 51 -18.24 -7.82 1.30
CA LEU A 51 -17.94 -8.93 2.21
C LEU A 51 -18.43 -8.68 3.65
N GLY A 52 -19.01 -7.51 3.94
CA GLY A 52 -19.44 -7.15 5.30
C GLY A 52 -18.27 -6.97 6.27
N ILE A 53 -17.11 -6.51 5.79
CA ILE A 53 -15.90 -6.30 6.58
C ILE A 53 -15.79 -4.82 6.94
N ASP A 54 -15.73 -4.50 8.24
CA ASP A 54 -15.27 -3.19 8.69
C ASP A 54 -13.75 -3.08 8.46
N LEU A 55 -13.39 -2.50 7.31
CA LEU A 55 -12.00 -2.38 6.90
C LEU A 55 -11.18 -1.51 7.86
N ALA A 56 -11.79 -0.51 8.50
CA ALA A 56 -11.11 0.39 9.43
C ALA A 56 -10.81 -0.33 10.75
N GLU A 57 -11.77 -1.08 11.30
CA GLU A 57 -11.59 -1.91 12.49
C GLU A 57 -10.46 -2.94 12.26
N VAL A 58 -10.53 -3.69 11.15
CA VAL A 58 -9.55 -4.74 10.84
C VAL A 58 -8.16 -4.14 10.59
N ALA A 59 -8.06 -2.98 9.93
CA ALA A 59 -6.79 -2.29 9.76
C ALA A 59 -6.19 -1.87 11.12
N GLY A 60 -7.01 -1.38 12.04
CA GLY A 60 -6.59 -1.04 13.41
C GLY A 60 -6.05 -2.26 14.17
N ALA A 61 -6.78 -3.37 14.16
CA ALA A 61 -6.32 -4.63 14.76
C ALA A 61 -5.01 -5.11 14.13
N LYS A 62 -4.85 -4.95 12.81
CA LYS A 62 -3.64 -5.32 12.09
C LYS A 62 -2.42 -4.48 12.49
N LEU A 63 -2.61 -3.20 12.80
CA LEU A 63 -1.54 -2.34 13.32
C LEU A 63 -1.03 -2.82 14.69
N ALA A 64 -1.92 -3.23 15.59
CA ALA A 64 -1.53 -3.79 16.89
C ALA A 64 -0.69 -5.08 16.71
N ILE A 65 -1.13 -5.99 15.83
CA ILE A 65 -0.38 -7.20 15.47
C ILE A 65 1.00 -6.86 14.87
N ASN A 66 1.09 -5.82 14.05
CA ASN A 66 2.36 -5.39 13.47
C ASN A 66 3.30 -4.79 14.53
N ALA A 67 2.77 -4.03 15.51
CA ALA A 67 3.57 -3.50 16.61
C ALA A 67 4.19 -4.61 17.47
N GLU A 68 3.45 -5.68 17.73
CA GLU A 68 3.97 -6.86 18.44
C GLU A 68 5.05 -7.59 17.63
N ARG A 69 4.87 -7.72 16.31
CA ARG A 69 5.83 -8.40 15.42
C ARG A 69 7.10 -7.59 15.17
N TYR A 70 7.00 -6.27 15.17
CA TYR A 70 8.11 -5.36 14.84
C TYR A 70 8.36 -4.35 15.97
N PRO A 71 8.87 -4.79 17.14
CA PRO A 71 9.22 -3.87 18.23
C PRO A 71 10.25 -2.84 17.78
N VAL A 72 10.08 -1.57 18.17
CA VAL A 72 10.90 -0.43 17.67
C VAL A 72 12.39 -0.66 17.92
N GLU A 73 12.72 -1.11 19.12
CA GLU A 73 14.05 -1.48 19.59
C GLU A 73 14.77 -2.54 18.73
N ARG A 74 14.03 -3.36 17.97
CA ARG A 74 14.61 -4.39 17.09
C ARG A 74 14.42 -4.09 15.60
N ALA A 75 13.34 -3.43 15.23
CA ALA A 75 12.91 -3.25 13.85
C ALA A 75 13.29 -1.88 13.25
N ARG A 76 13.67 -0.89 14.07
CA ARG A 76 13.96 0.46 13.56
C ARG A 76 15.14 0.44 12.59
N GLY A 77 14.91 0.96 11.38
CA GLY A 77 15.95 1.05 10.33
C GLY A 77 16.24 -0.27 9.61
N THR A 78 15.45 -1.32 9.83
CA THR A 78 15.58 -2.59 9.10
C THR A 78 14.27 -3.03 8.47
N SER A 79 14.35 -3.54 7.23
CA SER A 79 13.23 -4.17 6.53
C SER A 79 13.19 -5.69 6.73
N LYS A 80 14.02 -6.23 7.64
CA LYS A 80 14.00 -7.66 7.97
C LYS A 80 12.63 -8.02 8.54
N LYS A 81 12.09 -9.15 8.06
CA LYS A 81 10.84 -9.71 8.56
C LYS A 81 11.02 -10.14 10.02
N TYR A 82 9.93 -10.12 10.80
CA TYR A 82 9.92 -10.38 12.25
C TYR A 82 10.55 -11.71 12.69
N ASP A 83 10.54 -12.72 11.81
CA ASP A 83 11.19 -14.02 12.03
C ASP A 83 12.73 -13.98 11.87
N ARG A 84 13.28 -12.81 11.49
CA ARG A 84 14.70 -12.54 11.26
C ARG A 84 15.19 -11.26 11.96
N LEU A 85 14.37 -10.69 12.85
CA LEU A 85 14.72 -9.55 13.74
C LEU A 85 15.53 -9.99 14.96
#